data_AF-A0A8K0K9P7-F1
#
_entry.id   AF-A0A8K0K9P7-F1
#
_cell.length_a   1.000
_cell.length_b   1.000
_cell.length_c   1.000
_cell.angle_alpha   90.00
_cell.angle_beta   90.00
_cell.angle_gamma   90.00
#
_symmetry.space_group_name_H-M   'P 1'
#
loop_
_entity.id
_entity.type
_entity.pdbx_description
1 polymer ?
#
loop_
_entity_poly.entity_id
_entity_poly.type
_entity_poly.pdbx_seq_one_letter_code
_entity_poly.pdbx_strand_id
1 'polypeptide(L)'
;MEEDRLKWIQEEEERIVNMRESSKRFQELQLQQQSMLEKRETFLKEKLALEKQKSKSMHKVSARILHLDDVMKEKSTHLEKTANQDEKEALRLEIQNLRRTRDCLTSQRYKLDEKYQKEKTLTSAEERKLLELDEALEAIDAAIEYKNELICGREGKLGCVKKTGDEEEDLLMARLMSLSPVETRTLLYKYFQRVIDLREGGRKMEVQIAELDSQTEAQSWKIHALSNALQQAHVEIDQRIVLMQKEHQERVHLLLRHFAEESSGGSGADSSAVWDLKNQLIKSKRENKHLKKRMLEIESALQLTNAAYEGRSLHFEGAVPQHNLMKRLQAPGTVSAPTTKVTRQRNKLIIQQQKTK
;
A
#
# COMPACT_ATOMS: atom_id res chain seq x y z
N MET A 1 -64.73 -33.01 -129.42
CA MET A 1 -65.46 -34.07 -128.68
C MET A 1 -64.50 -35.14 -128.15
N GLU A 2 -63.68 -35.81 -128.97
CA GLU A 2 -62.65 -36.75 -128.48
C GLU A 2 -61.37 -36.04 -128.01
N GLU A 3 -60.91 -35.00 -128.71
CA GLU A 3 -59.73 -34.20 -128.30
C GLU A 3 -59.93 -33.48 -126.95
N ASP A 4 -61.14 -33.00 -126.66
CA ASP A 4 -61.44 -32.30 -125.40
C ASP A 4 -61.51 -33.27 -124.20
N ARG A 5 -61.96 -34.51 -124.43
CA ARG A 5 -61.93 -35.57 -123.42
C ARG A 5 -60.51 -36.03 -123.12
N LEU A 6 -59.67 -36.15 -124.15
CA LEU A 6 -58.27 -36.54 -123.99
C LEU A 6 -57.47 -35.46 -123.25
N LYS A 7 -57.71 -34.18 -123.57
CA LYS A 7 -57.14 -33.04 -122.84
C LYS A 7 -57.59 -33.02 -121.37
N TRP A 8 -58.86 -33.26 -121.09
CA TRP A 8 -59.35 -33.31 -119.70
C TRP A 8 -58.74 -34.47 -118.90
N ILE A 9 -58.57 -35.65 -119.52
CA ILE A 9 -57.90 -36.79 -118.89
C ILE A 9 -56.42 -36.48 -118.64
N GLN A 10 -55.73 -35.86 -119.61
CA GLN A 10 -54.34 -35.44 -119.44
C GLN A 10 -54.18 -34.39 -118.33
N GLU A 11 -55.05 -33.38 -118.28
CA GLU A 11 -55.05 -32.36 -117.22
C GLU A 11 -55.35 -32.97 -115.85
N GLU A 12 -56.27 -33.93 -115.76
CA GLU A 12 -56.61 -34.62 -114.51
C GLU A 12 -55.52 -35.60 -114.06
N GLU A 13 -54.86 -36.29 -115.01
CA GLU A 13 -53.67 -37.09 -114.75
C GLU A 13 -52.50 -36.23 -114.26
N GLU A 14 -52.24 -35.09 -114.91
CA GLU A 14 -51.25 -34.10 -114.45
C GLU A 14 -51.60 -33.55 -113.06
N ARG A 15 -52.88 -33.29 -112.78
CA ARG A 15 -53.34 -32.85 -111.45
C ARG A 15 -53.09 -33.92 -110.38
N ILE A 16 -53.36 -35.19 -110.67
CA ILE A 16 -53.13 -36.30 -109.75
C ILE A 16 -51.62 -36.55 -109.55
N VAL A 17 -50.82 -36.48 -110.61
CA VAL A 17 -49.35 -36.57 -110.54
C VAL A 17 -48.80 -35.44 -109.69
N ASN A 18 -49.21 -34.19 -109.94
CA ASN A 18 -48.79 -33.03 -109.17
C ASN A 18 -49.24 -33.12 -107.69
N MET A 19 -50.43 -33.63 -107.41
CA MET A 19 -50.91 -33.89 -106.05
C MET A 19 -50.08 -34.98 -105.34
N ARG A 20 -49.72 -36.06 -106.04
CA ARG A 20 -48.86 -37.13 -105.51
C ARG A 20 -47.44 -36.64 -105.25
N GLU A 21 -46.88 -35.86 -106.18
CA GLU A 21 -45.56 -35.23 -106.00
C GLU A 21 -45.55 -34.25 -104.84
N SER A 22 -46.58 -33.41 -104.71
CA SER A 22 -46.77 -32.49 -103.58
C SER A 22 -46.88 -33.24 -102.25
N SER A 23 -47.67 -34.32 -102.21
CA SER A 23 -47.80 -35.21 -101.04
C SER A 23 -46.46 -35.87 -100.67
N LYS A 24 -45.71 -36.36 -101.66
CA LYS A 24 -44.38 -36.95 -101.45
C LYS A 24 -43.37 -35.92 -100.92
N ARG A 25 -43.33 -34.71 -101.49
CA ARG A 25 -42.49 -33.60 -101.00
C ARG A 25 -42.86 -33.21 -99.56
N PHE A 26 -44.15 -33.19 -99.23
CA PHE A 26 -44.61 -32.93 -97.86
C PHE A 26 -44.18 -34.04 -96.88
N GLN A 27 -44.27 -35.30 -97.29
CA GLN A 27 -43.81 -36.44 -96.49
C GLN A 27 -42.30 -36.43 -96.28
N GLU A 28 -41.51 -36.10 -97.31
CA GLU A 28 -40.07 -35.91 -97.21
C GLU A 28 -39.71 -34.75 -96.26
N LEU A 29 -40.43 -33.64 -96.34
CA LEU A 29 -40.25 -32.51 -95.42
C LEU A 29 -40.61 -32.87 -93.97
N GLN A 30 -41.66 -33.67 -93.75
CA GLN A 30 -41.99 -34.18 -92.42
C GLN A 30 -40.92 -35.11 -91.87
N LEU A 31 -40.38 -36.02 -92.68
CA LEU A 31 -39.26 -36.89 -92.30
C LEU A 31 -38.00 -36.07 -91.96
N GLN A 32 -37.70 -35.04 -92.76
CA GLN A 32 -36.60 -34.12 -92.47
C GLN A 32 -36.82 -33.35 -91.16
N GLN A 33 -38.04 -32.85 -90.91
CA GLN A 33 -38.37 -32.21 -89.63
C GLN A 33 -38.24 -33.18 -88.47
N GLN A 34 -38.74 -34.41 -88.58
CA GLN A 34 -38.60 -35.43 -87.54
C GLN A 34 -37.13 -35.73 -87.26
N SER A 35 -36.31 -35.93 -88.30
CA SER A 35 -34.86 -36.13 -88.13
C SER A 35 -34.17 -34.94 -87.48
N MET A 36 -34.53 -33.70 -87.82
CA MET A 36 -33.99 -32.51 -87.17
C MET A 36 -34.44 -32.40 -85.71
N LEU A 37 -35.68 -32.75 -85.40
CA LEU A 37 -36.20 -32.76 -84.03
C LEU A 37 -35.50 -33.82 -83.17
N GLU A 38 -35.28 -35.02 -83.69
CA GLU A 38 -34.52 -36.08 -83.01
C GLU A 38 -33.07 -35.67 -82.74
N LYS A 39 -32.39 -35.06 -83.71
CA LYS A 39 -31.04 -34.50 -83.54
C LYS A 39 -31.02 -33.39 -82.48
N ARG A 40 -32.05 -32.53 -82.46
CA ARG A 40 -32.17 -31.48 -81.44
C ARG A 40 -32.42 -32.06 -80.05
N GLU A 41 -33.25 -33.09 -79.95
CA GLU A 41 -33.56 -33.75 -78.68
C GLU A 41 -32.34 -34.48 -78.11
N THR A 42 -31.60 -35.22 -78.94
CA THR A 42 -30.36 -35.89 -78.54
C THR A 42 -29.29 -34.88 -78.09
N PHE A 43 -29.12 -33.78 -78.83
CA PHE A 43 -28.23 -32.69 -78.43
C PHE A 43 -28.61 -32.06 -77.08
N LEU A 44 -29.91 -31.82 -76.83
CA LEU A 44 -30.37 -31.29 -75.54
C LEU A 44 -30.16 -32.28 -74.39
N LYS A 45 -30.37 -33.58 -74.62
CA LYS A 45 -30.08 -34.63 -73.63
C LYS A 45 -28.59 -34.66 -73.27
N GLU A 46 -27.70 -34.58 -74.26
CA GLU A 46 -26.25 -34.51 -74.03
C GLU A 46 -25.85 -33.25 -73.27
N LYS A 47 -26.37 -32.08 -73.67
CA LYS A 47 -26.13 -30.80 -72.98
C LYS A 47 -26.54 -30.88 -71.50
N LEU A 48 -27.73 -31.42 -71.20
CA LEU A 48 -28.20 -31.60 -69.83
C LEU A 48 -27.34 -32.60 -69.04
N ALA A 49 -26.85 -33.66 -69.67
CA ALA A 49 -25.93 -34.62 -69.04
C ALA A 49 -24.59 -33.96 -68.68
N LEU A 50 -24.03 -33.18 -69.59
CA LEU A 50 -22.80 -32.40 -69.37
C LEU A 50 -22.98 -31.36 -68.26
N GLU A 51 -24.10 -30.65 -68.24
CA GLU A 51 -24.40 -29.67 -67.19
C GLU A 51 -24.53 -30.33 -65.81
N LYS A 52 -25.22 -31.49 -65.74
CA LYS A 52 -25.28 -32.31 -64.51
C LYS A 52 -23.90 -32.80 -64.07
N GLN A 53 -23.05 -33.24 -65.00
CA GLN A 53 -21.68 -33.66 -64.69
C GLN A 53 -20.83 -32.49 -64.19
N LYS A 54 -20.91 -31.32 -64.83
CA LYS A 54 -20.24 -30.09 -64.39
C LYS A 54 -20.70 -29.66 -63.01
N SER A 55 -22.01 -29.69 -62.76
CA SER A 55 -22.58 -29.40 -61.44
C SER A 55 -22.04 -30.37 -60.39
N LYS A 56 -22.11 -31.69 -60.63
CA LYS A 56 -21.53 -32.69 -59.70
C LYS A 56 -20.04 -32.47 -59.45
N SER A 57 -19.27 -32.13 -60.49
CA SER A 57 -17.84 -31.80 -60.35
C SER A 57 -17.63 -30.57 -59.47
N MET A 58 -18.39 -29.50 -59.70
CA MET A 58 -18.34 -28.28 -58.91
C MET A 58 -18.72 -28.53 -57.43
N HIS A 59 -19.74 -29.34 -57.16
CA HIS A 59 -20.11 -29.72 -55.80
C HIS A 59 -18.99 -30.52 -55.11
N LYS A 60 -18.31 -31.44 -55.82
CA LYS A 60 -17.16 -32.17 -55.27
C LYS A 60 -15.99 -31.24 -54.95
N VAL A 61 -15.71 -30.26 -55.81
CA VAL A 61 -14.67 -29.25 -55.58
C VAL A 61 -15.05 -28.38 -54.37
N SER A 62 -16.29 -27.90 -54.30
CA SER A 62 -16.79 -27.10 -53.18
C SER A 62 -16.72 -27.87 -51.85
N ALA A 63 -17.14 -29.14 -51.83
CA ALA A 63 -17.03 -30.00 -50.65
C ALA A 63 -15.58 -30.21 -50.21
N ARG A 64 -14.64 -30.35 -51.18
CA ARG A 64 -13.21 -30.46 -50.87
C ARG A 64 -12.62 -29.16 -50.34
N ILE A 65 -13.06 -28.00 -50.84
CA ILE A 65 -12.65 -26.69 -50.32
C ILE A 65 -13.13 -26.51 -48.88
N LEU A 66 -14.39 -26.83 -48.58
CA LEU A 66 -14.92 -26.76 -47.21
C LEU A 66 -14.16 -27.68 -46.26
N HIS A 67 -13.90 -28.92 -46.67
CA HIS A 67 -13.09 -29.84 -45.87
C HIS A 67 -11.67 -29.32 -45.63
N LEU A 68 -11.04 -28.70 -46.63
CA LEU A 68 -9.72 -28.07 -46.46
C LEU A 68 -9.78 -26.87 -45.51
N ASP A 69 -10.83 -26.05 -45.56
CA ASP A 69 -11.04 -24.93 -44.64
C ASP A 69 -11.18 -25.42 -43.19
N ASP A 70 -11.95 -26.49 -42.98
CA ASP A 70 -12.11 -27.13 -41.66
C ASP A 70 -10.77 -27.69 -41.14
N VAL A 71 -10.01 -28.41 -41.97
CA VAL A 71 -8.69 -28.94 -41.59
C VAL A 71 -7.71 -27.79 -41.30
N MET A 72 -7.71 -26.72 -42.09
CA MET A 72 -6.84 -25.56 -41.83
C MET A 72 -7.18 -24.88 -40.51
N LYS A 73 -8.48 -24.69 -40.20
CA LYS A 73 -8.92 -24.14 -38.91
C LYS A 73 -8.50 -25.04 -37.75
N GLU A 74 -8.70 -26.35 -37.86
CA GLU A 74 -8.25 -27.31 -36.85
C GLU A 74 -6.74 -27.24 -36.64
N LYS A 75 -5.95 -27.27 -37.73
CA LYS A 75 -4.49 -27.18 -37.66
C LYS A 75 -4.03 -25.85 -37.07
N SER A 76 -4.65 -24.73 -37.44
CA SER A 76 -4.35 -23.40 -36.89
C SER A 76 -4.58 -23.36 -35.38
N THR A 77 -5.76 -23.81 -34.92
CA THR A 77 -6.07 -23.87 -33.49
C THR A 77 -5.17 -24.84 -32.72
N HIS A 78 -4.76 -25.95 -33.33
CA HIS A 78 -3.80 -26.87 -32.72
C HIS A 78 -2.41 -26.24 -32.58
N LEU A 79 -1.93 -25.56 -33.62
CA LEU A 79 -0.64 -24.86 -33.58
C LEU A 79 -0.63 -23.77 -32.51
N GLU A 80 -1.69 -22.96 -32.44
CA GLU A 80 -1.85 -21.92 -31.40
C GLU A 80 -1.86 -22.52 -29.99
N LYS A 81 -2.58 -23.64 -29.78
CA LYS A 81 -2.56 -24.36 -28.50
C LYS A 81 -1.18 -24.91 -28.15
N THR A 82 -0.45 -25.42 -29.13
CA THR A 82 0.90 -25.98 -28.94
C THR A 82 1.89 -24.87 -28.57
N ALA A 83 1.88 -23.76 -29.32
CA ALA A 83 2.71 -22.59 -29.02
C ALA A 83 2.43 -22.03 -27.61
N ASN A 84 1.16 -21.86 -27.26
CA ASN A 84 0.76 -21.43 -25.91
C ASN A 84 1.21 -22.40 -24.81
N GLN A 85 1.25 -23.70 -25.11
CA GLN A 85 1.72 -24.71 -24.17
C GLN A 85 3.24 -24.64 -23.98
N ASP A 86 4.00 -24.51 -25.07
CA ASP A 86 5.45 -24.38 -25.06
C ASP A 86 5.89 -23.12 -24.27
N GLU A 87 5.19 -21.99 -24.46
CA GLU A 87 5.41 -20.76 -23.69
C GLU A 87 5.15 -20.96 -22.20
N LYS A 88 4.06 -21.64 -21.83
CA LYS A 88 3.76 -21.95 -20.43
C LYS A 88 4.79 -22.89 -19.81
N GLU A 89 5.34 -23.82 -20.58
CA GLU A 89 6.43 -24.70 -20.12
C GLU A 89 7.74 -23.93 -19.90
N ALA A 90 8.07 -23.00 -20.80
CA ALA A 90 9.21 -22.10 -20.62
C ALA A 90 9.08 -21.25 -19.35
N LEU A 91 7.90 -20.69 -19.08
CA LEU A 91 7.61 -19.94 -17.85
C LEU A 91 7.78 -20.82 -16.59
N ARG A 92 7.33 -22.08 -16.64
CA ARG A 92 7.50 -23.03 -15.51
C ARG A 92 8.97 -23.32 -15.22
N LEU A 93 9.79 -23.51 -16.25
CA LEU A 93 11.24 -23.70 -16.09
C LEU A 93 11.90 -22.45 -15.47
N GLU A 94 11.49 -21.26 -15.90
CA GLU A 94 12.01 -20.02 -15.37
C GLU A 94 11.61 -19.80 -13.90
N ILE A 95 10.37 -20.15 -13.52
CA ILE A 95 9.94 -20.16 -12.11
C ILE A 95 10.77 -21.14 -11.30
N GLN A 96 11.10 -22.32 -11.83
CA GLN A 96 11.96 -23.27 -11.15
C GLN A 96 13.36 -22.67 -10.89
N ASN A 97 13.93 -21.97 -11.88
CA ASN A 97 15.20 -21.27 -11.73
C ASN A 97 15.12 -20.17 -10.66
N LEU A 98 14.05 -19.36 -10.65
CA LEU A 98 13.83 -18.33 -9.63
C LEU A 98 13.74 -18.93 -8.22
N ARG A 99 13.06 -20.07 -8.06
CA ARG A 99 12.99 -20.77 -6.76
C ARG A 99 14.37 -21.25 -6.29
N ARG A 100 15.21 -21.77 -7.18
CA ARG A 100 16.61 -22.13 -6.84
C ARG A 100 17.40 -20.91 -6.38
N THR A 101 17.26 -19.78 -7.06
CA THR A 101 17.89 -18.51 -6.67
C THR A 101 17.39 -18.04 -5.31
N ARG A 102 16.07 -18.08 -5.07
CA ARG A 102 15.46 -17.76 -3.79
C ARG A 102 16.05 -18.61 -2.67
N ASP A 103 16.12 -19.93 -2.84
CA ASP A 103 16.64 -20.85 -1.82
C ASP A 103 18.12 -20.56 -1.50
N CYS A 104 18.92 -20.16 -2.50
CA CYS A 104 20.29 -19.69 -2.30
C CYS A 104 20.36 -18.40 -1.46
N LEU A 105 19.52 -17.40 -1.79
CA LEU A 105 19.44 -16.14 -1.03
C LEU A 105 18.95 -16.38 0.40
N THR A 106 17.94 -17.23 0.59
CA THR A 106 17.44 -17.62 1.92
C THR A 106 18.53 -18.31 2.73
N SER A 107 19.33 -19.18 2.13
CA SER A 107 20.47 -19.81 2.81
C SER A 107 21.53 -18.79 3.23
N GLN A 108 21.84 -17.81 2.37
CA GLN A 108 22.78 -16.72 2.72
C GLN A 108 22.24 -15.86 3.87
N ARG A 109 20.95 -15.51 3.84
CA ARG A 109 20.30 -14.76 4.91
C ARG A 109 20.34 -15.53 6.22
N TYR A 110 20.00 -16.82 6.20
CA TYR A 110 20.04 -17.68 7.37
C TYR A 110 21.43 -17.72 8.01
N LYS A 111 22.51 -17.74 7.21
CA LYS A 111 23.89 -17.70 7.74
C LYS A 111 24.19 -16.40 8.48
N LEU A 112 23.69 -15.27 8.00
CA LEU A 112 23.86 -13.98 8.68
C LEU A 112 23.02 -13.93 9.95
N ASP A 113 21.80 -14.45 9.92
CA ASP A 113 20.95 -14.57 11.11
C ASP A 113 21.59 -15.49 12.16
N GLU A 114 22.13 -16.65 11.76
CA GLU A 114 22.83 -17.58 12.64
C GLU A 114 24.07 -16.92 13.27
N LYS A 115 24.85 -16.17 12.47
CA LYS A 115 25.98 -15.38 12.97
C LYS A 115 25.52 -14.38 14.02
N TYR A 116 24.48 -13.60 13.73
CA TYR A 116 23.93 -12.63 14.67
C TYR A 116 23.41 -13.30 15.95
N GLN A 117 22.79 -14.47 15.87
CA GLN A 117 22.33 -15.18 17.07
C GLN A 117 23.47 -15.65 17.95
N LYS A 118 24.60 -16.08 17.37
CA LYS A 118 25.79 -16.55 18.09
C LYS A 118 26.61 -15.40 18.66
N GLU A 119 26.87 -14.37 17.87
CA GLU A 119 27.83 -13.30 18.18
C GLU A 119 27.16 -12.02 18.72
N LYS A 120 25.83 -11.89 18.58
CA LYS A 120 25.03 -10.70 18.91
C LYS A 120 25.53 -9.40 18.31
N THR A 121 26.39 -9.49 17.31
CA THR A 121 26.97 -8.36 16.60
C THR A 121 27.06 -8.70 15.12
N LEU A 122 26.78 -7.72 14.27
CA LEU A 122 27.00 -7.77 12.84
C LEU A 122 27.83 -6.54 12.45
N THR A 123 28.63 -6.68 11.41
CA THR A 123 29.28 -5.50 10.82
C THR A 123 28.25 -4.69 10.03
N SER A 124 28.48 -3.38 9.87
CA SER A 124 27.59 -2.51 9.07
C SER A 124 27.39 -3.03 7.64
N ALA A 125 28.42 -3.65 7.05
CA ALA A 125 28.31 -4.29 5.74
C ALA A 125 27.37 -5.51 5.76
N GLU A 126 27.38 -6.31 6.83
CA GLU A 126 26.49 -7.47 6.99
C GLU A 126 25.05 -7.06 7.29
N GLU A 127 24.83 -6.01 8.08
CA GLU A 127 23.50 -5.45 8.31
C GLU A 127 22.89 -4.90 7.02
N ARG A 128 23.70 -4.21 6.21
CA ARG A 128 23.31 -3.77 4.86
C ARG A 128 23.06 -4.97 3.95
N LYS A 129 23.86 -6.03 4.07
CA LYS A 129 23.67 -7.26 3.29
C LYS A 129 22.36 -7.96 3.64
N LEU A 130 21.94 -7.95 4.90
CA LEU A 130 20.61 -8.46 5.30
C LEU A 130 19.49 -7.70 4.60
N LEU A 131 19.57 -6.36 4.54
CA LEU A 131 18.60 -5.55 3.79
C LEU A 131 18.59 -5.88 2.30
N GLU A 132 19.75 -6.03 1.68
CA GLU A 132 19.87 -6.45 0.28
C GLU A 132 19.23 -7.82 0.03
N LEU A 133 19.44 -8.78 0.94
CA LEU A 133 18.89 -10.13 0.82
C LEU A 133 17.37 -10.13 1.00
N ASP A 134 16.84 -9.35 1.95
CA ASP A 134 15.40 -9.21 2.16
C ASP A 134 14.70 -8.63 0.93
N GLU A 135 15.23 -7.54 0.39
CA GLU A 135 14.67 -6.90 -0.81
C GLU A 135 14.83 -7.78 -2.07
N ALA A 136 15.95 -8.50 -2.18
CA ALA A 136 16.15 -9.45 -3.28
C ALA A 136 15.17 -10.63 -3.21
N LEU A 137 14.85 -11.13 -2.01
CA LEU A 137 13.84 -12.17 -1.83
C LEU A 137 12.45 -11.67 -2.25
N GLU A 138 12.06 -10.47 -1.81
CA GLU A 138 10.79 -9.84 -2.20
C GLU A 138 10.70 -9.65 -3.73
N ALA A 139 11.77 -9.21 -4.37
CA ALA A 139 11.85 -9.08 -5.83
C ALA A 139 11.71 -10.43 -6.56
N ILE A 140 12.31 -11.51 -6.03
CA ILE A 140 12.18 -12.85 -6.60
C ILE A 140 10.75 -13.39 -6.44
N ASP A 141 10.14 -13.19 -5.27
CA ASP A 141 8.75 -13.62 -5.04
C ASP A 141 7.77 -12.89 -5.96
N ALA A 142 7.94 -11.57 -6.14
CA ALA A 142 7.16 -10.78 -7.09
C ALA A 142 7.37 -11.25 -8.55
N ALA A 143 8.60 -11.60 -8.93
CA ALA A 143 8.88 -12.13 -10.26
C ALA A 143 8.26 -13.52 -10.49
N ILE A 144 8.22 -14.38 -9.45
CA ILE A 144 7.52 -15.67 -9.50
C ILE A 144 6.01 -15.44 -9.63
N GLU A 145 5.44 -14.51 -8.87
CA GLU A 145 4.02 -14.17 -8.93
C GLU A 145 3.62 -13.68 -10.33
N TYR A 146 4.37 -12.73 -10.90
CA TYR A 146 4.13 -12.24 -12.26
C TYR A 146 4.12 -13.36 -13.31
N LYS A 147 5.08 -14.28 -13.26
CA LYS A 147 5.13 -15.43 -14.19
C LYS A 147 3.98 -16.41 -13.96
N ASN A 148 3.54 -16.60 -12.72
CA ASN A 148 2.36 -17.41 -12.42
C ASN A 148 1.08 -16.78 -12.97
N GLU A 149 0.96 -15.45 -12.92
CA GLU A 149 -0.15 -14.71 -13.53
C GLU A 149 -0.19 -14.94 -15.05
N LEU A 150 0.97 -14.86 -15.73
CA LEU A 150 1.10 -15.16 -17.16
C LEU A 150 0.66 -16.59 -17.51
N ILE A 151 1.07 -17.60 -16.73
CA ILE A 151 0.63 -19.00 -16.94
C ILE A 151 -0.89 -19.12 -16.81
N CYS A 152 -1.49 -18.41 -15.85
CA CYS A 152 -2.92 -18.38 -15.61
C CYS A 152 -3.72 -17.56 -16.65
N GLY A 153 -3.05 -16.90 -17.59
CA GLY A 153 -3.71 -16.00 -18.56
C GLY A 153 -4.32 -14.76 -17.91
N ARG A 154 -3.87 -14.40 -16.71
CA ARG A 154 -4.21 -13.11 -16.12
C ARG A 154 -3.19 -12.11 -16.63
N GLU A 155 -3.65 -11.13 -17.39
CA GLU A 155 -2.83 -9.94 -17.62
C GLU A 155 -2.59 -9.33 -16.25
N GLY A 156 -1.35 -9.43 -15.75
CA GLY A 156 -0.96 -8.83 -14.48
C GLY A 156 -1.41 -7.38 -14.46
N LYS A 157 -1.67 -6.83 -13.26
CA LYS A 157 -2.17 -5.46 -13.09
C LYS A 157 -1.35 -4.37 -13.80
N LEU A 158 -0.15 -4.69 -14.28
CA LEU A 158 0.68 -3.88 -15.18
C LEU A 158 0.09 -3.66 -16.59
N GLY A 159 -0.66 -4.63 -17.15
CA GLY A 159 -1.37 -4.46 -18.42
C GLY A 159 -2.62 -3.59 -18.29
N CYS A 160 -3.13 -3.48 -17.05
CA CYS A 160 -4.18 -2.58 -16.63
C CYS A 160 -3.61 -1.53 -15.67
N VAL A 161 -2.53 -0.83 -16.07
CA VAL A 161 -2.33 0.54 -15.58
C VAL A 161 -3.60 1.26 -16.01
N LYS A 162 -4.57 1.29 -15.09
CA LYS A 162 -5.77 2.11 -15.20
C LYS A 162 -5.24 3.46 -15.62
N LYS A 163 -5.62 3.92 -16.81
CA LYS A 163 -5.48 5.34 -17.17
C LYS A 163 -6.02 6.09 -15.97
N THR A 164 -5.13 6.63 -15.14
CA THR A 164 -5.48 7.28 -13.89
C THR A 164 -6.18 8.61 -14.18
N GLY A 165 -6.30 8.99 -15.44
CA GLY A 165 -6.79 10.29 -15.88
C GLY A 165 -5.70 11.36 -15.77
N ASP A 166 -4.54 11.04 -15.19
CA ASP A 166 -3.40 11.92 -15.07
C ASP A 166 -2.48 11.77 -16.29
N GLU A 167 -2.60 12.73 -17.21
CA GLU A 167 -1.79 12.80 -18.44
C GLU A 167 -0.27 12.79 -18.15
N GLU A 168 0.14 13.27 -16.97
CA GLU A 168 1.52 13.26 -16.51
C GLU A 168 2.04 11.85 -16.20
N GLU A 169 1.21 10.99 -15.60
CA GLU A 169 1.56 9.59 -15.31
C GLU A 169 1.63 8.76 -16.60
N ASP A 170 0.70 9.00 -17.52
CA ASP A 170 0.68 8.35 -18.83
C ASP A 170 1.93 8.73 -19.67
N LEU A 171 2.35 9.99 -19.63
CA LEU A 171 3.57 10.45 -20.32
C LEU A 171 4.83 9.82 -19.71
N LEU A 172 4.91 9.75 -18.38
CA LEU A 172 6.00 9.08 -17.70
C LEU A 172 6.06 7.59 -18.09
N MET A 173 4.92 6.90 -18.08
CA MET A 173 4.83 5.49 -18.46
C MET A 173 5.25 5.27 -19.91
N ALA A 174 4.80 6.12 -20.84
CA ALA A 174 5.25 6.07 -22.23
C ALA A 174 6.77 6.22 -22.34
N ARG A 175 7.37 7.13 -21.56
CA ARG A 175 8.82 7.32 -21.55
C ARG A 175 9.54 6.10 -20.98
N LEU A 176 9.05 5.51 -19.88
CA LEU A 176 9.62 4.31 -19.28
C LEU A 176 9.56 3.10 -20.24
N MET A 177 8.46 2.94 -20.97
CA MET A 177 8.32 1.88 -21.98
C MET A 177 9.24 2.08 -23.19
N SER A 178 9.73 3.30 -23.43
CA SER A 178 10.69 3.61 -24.50
C SER A 178 12.16 3.39 -24.13
N LEU A 179 12.46 3.01 -22.88
CA LEU A 179 13.83 2.76 -22.43
C LEU A 179 14.38 1.46 -23.01
N SER A 180 15.68 1.46 -23.33
CA SER A 180 16.38 0.25 -23.73
C SER A 180 16.53 -0.74 -22.55
N PRO A 181 16.74 -2.04 -22.81
CA PRO A 181 16.93 -3.03 -21.75
C PRO A 181 18.12 -2.73 -20.82
N VAL A 182 19.14 -2.01 -21.30
CA VAL A 182 20.29 -1.61 -20.49
C VAL A 182 19.91 -0.45 -19.56
N GLU A 183 19.18 0.55 -20.07
CA GLU A 183 18.69 1.67 -19.29
C GLU A 183 17.71 1.21 -18.20
N THR A 184 16.75 0.34 -18.55
CA THR A 184 15.80 -0.21 -17.59
C THR A 184 16.49 -0.98 -16.48
N ARG A 185 17.47 -1.84 -16.79
CA ARG A 185 18.26 -2.56 -15.77
C ARG A 185 19.05 -1.61 -14.87
N THR A 186 19.65 -0.58 -15.45
CA THR A 186 20.41 0.43 -14.68
C THR A 186 19.50 1.22 -13.76
N LEU A 187 18.32 1.60 -14.24
CA LEU A 187 17.31 2.31 -13.47
C LEU A 187 16.82 1.44 -12.30
N LEU A 188 16.45 0.19 -12.58
CA LEU A 188 16.02 -0.78 -11.56
C LEU A 188 17.10 -0.97 -10.49
N TYR A 189 18.37 -1.10 -10.88
CA TYR A 189 19.47 -1.22 -9.92
C TYR A 189 19.61 0.02 -9.03
N LYS A 190 19.48 1.23 -9.59
CA LYS A 190 19.51 2.47 -8.80
C LYS A 190 18.35 2.57 -7.82
N TYR A 191 17.14 2.18 -8.23
CA TYR A 191 15.97 2.16 -7.35
C TYR A 191 16.09 1.08 -6.28
N PHE A 192 16.57 -0.11 -6.62
CA PHE A 192 16.89 -1.16 -5.66
C PHE A 192 17.85 -0.63 -4.58
N GLN A 193 18.93 0.05 -5.01
CA GLN A 193 19.86 0.66 -4.08
C GLN A 193 19.20 1.73 -3.19
N ARG A 194 18.33 2.55 -3.79
CA ARG A 194 17.58 3.58 -3.07
C ARG A 194 16.62 2.99 -2.03
N VAL A 195 15.96 1.88 -2.34
CA VAL A 195 15.09 1.17 -1.38
C VAL A 195 15.91 0.67 -0.20
N ILE A 196 17.08 0.06 -0.45
CA ILE A 196 17.99 -0.37 0.62
C ILE A 196 18.41 0.82 1.51
N ASP A 197 18.79 1.95 0.91
CA ASP A 197 19.20 3.14 1.67
C ASP A 197 18.04 3.70 2.52
N LEU A 198 16.81 3.65 2.00
CA LEU A 198 15.62 4.06 2.75
C LEU A 198 15.32 3.11 3.91
N ARG A 199 15.44 1.79 3.70
CA ARG A 199 15.28 0.78 4.76
C ARG A 199 16.34 0.93 5.85
N GLU A 200 17.59 1.18 5.46
CA GLU A 200 18.69 1.44 6.39
C GLU A 200 18.45 2.72 7.20
N GLY A 201 18.01 3.80 6.55
CA GLY A 201 17.61 5.03 7.21
C GLY A 201 16.44 4.80 8.18
N GLY A 202 15.44 4.02 7.77
CA GLY A 202 14.31 3.63 8.61
C GLY A 202 14.75 2.92 9.90
N ARG A 203 15.58 1.87 9.78
CA ARG A 203 16.13 1.15 10.94
C ARG A 203 16.92 2.05 11.88
N LYS A 204 17.73 2.98 11.34
CA LYS A 204 18.48 3.94 12.16
C LYS A 204 17.55 4.86 12.96
N MET A 205 16.48 5.35 12.33
CA MET A 205 15.49 6.17 13.02
C MET A 205 14.70 5.37 14.07
N GLU A 206 14.34 4.11 13.78
CA GLU A 206 13.69 3.22 14.74
C GLU A 206 14.54 3.00 16.00
N VAL A 207 15.86 2.78 15.84
CA VAL A 207 16.79 2.66 16.97
C VAL A 207 16.86 3.96 17.78
N GLN A 208 16.92 5.12 17.12
CA GLN A 208 16.91 6.41 17.82
C GLN A 208 15.62 6.66 18.60
N ILE A 209 14.48 6.28 18.04
CA ILE A 209 13.18 6.37 18.74
C ILE A 209 13.18 5.49 19.98
N ALA A 210 13.60 4.22 19.85
CA ALA A 210 13.66 3.29 20.98
C ALA A 210 14.58 3.79 22.12
N GLU A 211 15.70 4.43 21.77
CA GLU A 211 16.59 5.02 22.78
C GLU A 211 15.98 6.24 23.48
N LEU A 212 15.30 7.12 22.75
CA LEU A 212 14.57 8.25 23.33
C LEU A 212 13.40 7.80 24.21
N ASP A 213 12.68 6.74 23.82
CA ASP A 213 11.62 6.15 24.63
C ASP A 213 12.19 5.60 25.95
N SER A 214 13.30 4.86 25.90
CA SER A 214 13.98 4.36 27.11
C SER A 214 14.45 5.49 28.03
N GLN A 215 14.99 6.58 27.48
CA GLN A 215 15.37 7.76 28.25
C GLN A 215 14.15 8.43 28.91
N THR A 216 13.03 8.52 28.18
CA THR A 216 11.79 9.09 28.68
C THR A 216 11.23 8.25 29.82
N GLU A 217 11.24 6.93 29.69
CA GLU A 217 10.87 6.00 30.75
C GLU A 217 11.75 6.19 31.99
N ALA A 218 13.09 6.22 31.82
CA ALA A 218 14.02 6.41 32.92
C ALA A 218 13.80 7.75 33.66
N GLN A 219 13.49 8.82 32.92
CA GLN A 219 13.11 10.11 33.52
C GLN A 219 11.79 10.02 34.28
N SER A 220 10.79 9.36 33.72
CA SER A 220 9.49 9.12 34.38
C SER A 220 9.66 8.36 35.71
N TRP A 221 10.48 7.30 35.71
CA TRP A 221 10.85 6.55 36.92
C TRP A 221 11.53 7.44 37.97
N LYS A 222 12.47 8.29 37.55
CA LYS A 222 13.16 9.22 38.44
C LYS A 222 12.22 10.24 39.06
N ILE A 223 11.29 10.80 38.26
CA ILE A 223 10.26 11.73 38.76
C ILE A 223 9.40 11.02 39.80
N HIS A 224 8.91 9.81 39.52
CA HIS A 224 8.13 9.04 40.48
C HIS A 224 8.90 8.78 41.79
N ALA A 225 10.16 8.37 41.71
CA ALA A 225 11.00 8.12 42.88
C ALA A 225 11.18 9.39 43.73
N LEU A 226 11.44 10.53 43.09
CA LEU A 226 11.58 11.81 43.78
C LEU A 226 10.26 12.28 44.41
N SER A 227 9.13 12.11 43.71
CA SER A 227 7.80 12.43 44.25
C SER A 227 7.49 11.58 45.50
N ASN A 228 7.81 10.29 45.47
CA ASN A 228 7.62 9.41 46.61
C ASN A 228 8.52 9.79 47.79
N ALA A 229 9.80 10.07 47.53
CA ALA A 229 10.73 10.53 48.57
C ALA A 229 10.30 11.86 49.19
N LEU A 230 9.79 12.78 48.36
CA LEU A 230 9.24 14.05 48.82
C LEU A 230 8.00 13.83 49.69
N GLN A 231 7.06 12.98 49.28
CA GLN A 231 5.89 12.65 50.07
C GLN A 231 6.27 12.01 51.41
N GLN A 232 7.25 11.10 51.42
CA GLN A 232 7.76 10.50 52.65
C GLN A 232 8.38 11.56 53.58
N ALA A 233 9.19 12.47 53.04
CA ALA A 233 9.79 13.56 53.82
C ALA A 233 8.72 14.48 54.45
N HIS A 234 7.61 14.77 53.74
CA HIS A 234 6.49 15.53 54.30
C HIS A 234 5.86 14.79 55.48
N VAL A 235 5.57 13.50 55.33
CA VAL A 235 5.00 12.68 56.41
C VAL A 235 5.95 12.62 57.63
N GLU A 236 7.25 12.51 57.42
CA GLU A 236 8.23 12.52 58.50
C GLU A 236 8.30 13.87 59.23
N ILE A 237 8.17 14.98 58.52
CA ILE A 237 8.11 16.32 59.13
C ILE A 237 6.84 16.45 59.96
N ASP A 238 5.68 16.05 59.42
CA ASP A 238 4.41 16.10 60.13
C ASP A 238 4.46 15.25 61.41
N GLN A 239 5.03 14.05 61.36
CA GLN A 239 5.24 13.20 62.53
C GLN A 239 6.12 13.89 63.59
N ARG A 240 7.22 14.54 63.18
CA ARG A 240 8.08 15.29 64.13
C ARG A 240 7.34 16.46 64.75
N ILE A 241 6.54 17.20 63.99
CA ILE A 241 5.74 18.31 64.50
C ILE A 241 4.77 17.80 65.57
N VAL A 242 4.05 16.70 65.30
CA VAL A 242 3.12 16.09 66.26
C VAL A 242 3.85 15.64 67.54
N LEU A 243 5.03 15.03 67.42
CA LEU A 243 5.84 14.62 68.57
C LEU A 243 6.28 15.83 69.41
N MET A 244 6.77 16.90 68.77
CA MET A 244 7.17 18.13 69.46
C MET A 244 5.99 18.82 70.16
N GLN A 245 4.80 18.80 69.55
CA GLN A 245 3.58 19.30 70.18
C GLN A 245 3.20 18.50 71.42
N LYS A 246 3.28 17.15 71.34
CA LYS A 246 3.02 16.26 72.48
C LYS A 246 3.99 16.52 73.63
N GLU A 247 5.30 16.57 73.36
CA GLU A 247 6.29 16.88 74.39
C GLU A 247 6.08 18.28 75.01
N HIS A 248 5.71 19.27 74.20
CA HIS A 248 5.41 20.60 74.71
C HIS A 248 4.20 20.59 75.66
N GLN A 249 3.13 19.90 75.28
CA GLN A 249 1.96 19.72 76.14
C GLN A 249 2.34 19.03 77.45
N GLU A 250 3.12 17.95 77.41
CA GLU A 250 3.62 17.26 78.60
C GLU A 250 4.42 18.18 79.53
N ARG A 251 5.33 19.00 78.98
CA ARG A 251 6.10 19.99 79.77
C ARG A 251 5.18 21.03 80.42
N VAL A 252 4.18 21.54 79.70
CA VAL A 252 3.20 22.48 80.23
C VAL A 252 2.38 21.84 81.35
N HIS A 253 1.91 20.60 81.16
CA HIS A 253 1.20 19.86 82.21
C HIS A 253 2.05 19.66 83.47
N LEU A 254 3.34 19.34 83.31
CA LEU A 254 4.27 19.20 84.45
C LEU A 254 4.45 20.53 85.20
N LEU A 255 4.62 21.64 84.47
CA LEU A 255 4.70 22.99 85.06
C LEU A 255 3.44 23.35 85.84
N LEU A 256 2.25 23.10 85.27
CA LEU A 256 0.97 23.34 85.93
C LEU A 256 0.82 22.51 87.20
N ARG A 257 1.27 21.25 87.18
CA ARG A 257 1.28 20.38 88.35
C ARG A 257 2.20 20.93 89.44
N HIS A 258 3.41 21.36 89.09
CA HIS A 258 4.34 21.98 90.05
C HIS A 258 3.73 23.23 90.69
N PHE A 259 3.10 24.12 89.91
CA PHE A 259 2.41 25.30 90.45
C PHE A 259 1.24 24.92 91.38
N ALA A 260 0.48 23.88 91.06
CA ALA A 260 -0.59 23.40 91.93
C ALA A 260 -0.05 22.82 93.25
N GLU A 261 1.07 22.10 93.19
CA GLU A 261 1.77 21.54 94.36
C GLU A 261 2.39 22.65 95.23
N GLU A 262 3.02 23.67 94.65
CA GLU A 262 3.52 24.86 95.38
C GLU A 262 2.39 25.70 96.00
N SER A 263 1.22 25.74 95.37
CA SER A 263 0.05 26.46 95.89
C SER A 263 -0.72 25.69 96.96
N SER A 264 -0.49 24.38 97.11
CA SER A 264 -1.16 23.50 98.08
C SER A 264 -0.24 23.03 99.22
N GLY A 265 1.09 23.04 99.01
CA GLY A 265 2.09 22.92 100.06
C GLY A 265 2.38 24.28 100.69
N GLY A 266 1.68 24.61 101.78
CA GLY A 266 1.90 25.86 102.52
C GLY A 266 3.37 26.03 102.93
N SER A 267 4.07 26.99 102.32
CA SER A 267 5.29 27.56 102.87
C SER A 267 5.47 28.98 102.37
N GLY A 268 5.75 29.90 103.29
CA GLY A 268 6.02 31.30 102.99
C GLY A 268 7.20 31.41 102.04
N ALA A 269 6.94 31.75 100.78
CA ALA A 269 7.98 32.05 99.82
C ALA A 269 8.57 33.42 100.14
N ASP A 270 9.77 33.36 100.71
CA ASP A 270 10.67 34.45 101.00
C ASP A 270 10.79 35.42 99.80
N SER A 271 10.94 36.71 100.07
CA SER A 271 10.99 37.78 99.05
C SER A 271 12.05 37.53 97.97
N SER A 272 13.07 36.71 98.28
CA SER A 272 14.10 36.22 97.35
C SER A 272 13.53 35.36 96.22
N ALA A 273 12.61 34.44 96.49
CA ALA A 273 12.04 33.54 95.48
C ALA A 273 11.22 34.31 94.43
N VAL A 274 10.51 35.35 94.86
CA VAL A 274 9.75 36.27 93.97
C VAL A 274 10.70 37.06 93.07
N TRP A 275 11.85 37.47 93.58
CA TRP A 275 12.87 38.17 92.80
C TRP A 275 13.54 37.26 91.78
N ASP A 276 13.84 36.02 92.16
CA ASP A 276 14.40 35.01 91.25
C ASP A 276 13.43 34.62 90.13
N LEU A 277 12.14 34.45 90.44
CA LEU A 277 11.07 34.26 89.46
C LEU A 277 10.96 35.44 88.49
N LYS A 278 11.07 36.68 88.99
CA LYS A 278 11.04 37.89 88.15
C LYS A 278 12.25 37.94 87.21
N ASN A 279 13.43 37.56 87.68
CA ASN A 279 14.63 37.50 86.85
C ASN A 279 14.57 36.37 85.80
N GLN A 280 14.09 35.18 86.17
CA GLN A 280 13.86 34.11 85.21
C GLN A 280 12.82 34.50 84.16
N LEU A 281 11.76 35.22 84.54
CA LEU A 281 10.77 35.75 83.60
C LEU A 281 11.38 36.76 82.63
N ILE A 282 12.25 37.66 83.11
CA ILE A 282 12.98 38.62 82.26
C ILE A 282 13.91 37.88 81.28
N LYS A 283 14.61 36.83 81.75
CA LYS A 283 15.48 36.01 80.92
C LYS A 283 14.69 35.27 79.83
N SER A 284 13.61 34.57 80.20
CA SER A 284 12.70 33.92 79.26
C SER A 284 12.07 34.89 78.26
N LYS A 285 11.75 36.13 78.67
CA LYS A 285 11.27 37.18 77.75
C LYS A 285 12.34 37.61 76.75
N ARG A 286 13.61 37.72 77.16
CA ARG A 286 14.72 38.06 76.25
C ARG A 286 14.98 36.93 75.26
N GLU A 287 14.97 35.68 75.73
CA GLU A 287 15.13 34.49 74.89
C GLU A 287 13.97 34.35 73.89
N ASN A 288 12.72 34.55 74.32
CA ASN A 288 11.57 34.57 73.40
C ASN A 288 11.67 35.67 72.33
N LYS A 289 12.15 36.86 72.69
CA LYS A 289 12.41 37.93 71.70
C LYS A 289 13.49 37.50 70.70
N HIS A 290 14.53 36.83 71.16
CA HIS A 290 15.59 36.34 70.30
C HIS A 290 15.11 35.20 69.37
N LEU A 291 14.34 34.25 69.90
CA LEU A 291 13.73 33.16 69.11
C LEU A 291 12.74 33.68 68.08
N LYS A 292 11.89 34.67 68.43
CA LYS A 292 11.00 35.34 67.46
C LYS A 292 11.79 36.00 66.33
N LYS A 293 12.90 36.66 66.64
CA LYS A 293 13.77 37.26 65.62
C LYS A 293 14.37 36.19 64.70
N ARG A 294 14.85 35.07 65.26
CA ARG A 294 15.37 33.95 64.46
C ARG A 294 14.30 33.29 63.60
N MET A 295 13.06 33.14 64.08
CA MET A 295 11.97 32.63 63.24
C MET A 295 11.70 33.54 62.05
N LEU A 296 11.59 34.86 62.28
CA LEU A 296 11.36 35.82 61.19
C LEU A 296 12.51 35.80 60.16
N GLU A 297 13.75 35.64 60.62
CA GLU A 297 14.91 35.48 59.74
C GLU A 297 14.82 34.19 58.90
N ILE A 298 14.39 33.07 59.50
CA ILE A 298 14.20 31.79 58.79
C ILE A 298 13.03 31.88 57.80
N GLU A 299 11.91 32.48 58.19
CA GLU A 299 10.75 32.71 57.31
C GLU A 299 11.13 33.58 56.10
N SER A 300 11.91 34.64 56.32
CA SER A 300 12.43 35.48 55.24
C SER A 300 13.39 34.71 54.32
N ALA A 301 14.27 33.87 54.87
CA ALA A 301 15.14 33.02 54.08
C ALA A 301 14.37 32.00 53.22
N LEU A 302 13.29 31.41 53.76
CA LEU A 302 12.41 30.48 53.04
C LEU A 302 11.64 31.16 51.90
N GLN A 303 11.17 32.39 52.11
CA GLN A 303 10.52 33.19 51.07
C GLN A 303 11.47 33.53 49.91
N LEU A 304 12.72 33.89 50.22
CA LEU A 304 13.75 34.14 49.20
C LEU A 304 14.10 32.87 48.41
N THR A 305 14.15 31.70 49.06
CA THR A 305 14.35 30.43 48.34
C THR A 305 13.16 30.08 47.45
N ASN A 306 11.91 30.27 47.91
CA ASN A 306 10.72 29.99 47.10
C ASN A 306 10.63 30.92 45.87
N ALA A 307 10.96 32.22 46.03
CA ALA A 307 11.03 33.15 44.90
C ALA A 307 12.12 32.78 43.87
N ALA A 308 13.24 32.19 44.31
CA ALA A 308 14.28 31.68 43.42
C ALA A 308 13.87 30.39 42.68
N TYR A 309 12.96 29.59 43.25
CA TYR A 309 12.34 28.45 42.57
C TYR A 309 11.27 28.88 41.55
N GLU A 310 10.44 29.88 41.87
CA GLU A 310 9.45 30.41 40.93
C GLU A 310 10.10 31.16 39.74
N GLY A 311 11.19 31.87 39.96
CA GLY A 311 11.95 32.56 38.89
C GLY A 311 12.71 31.65 37.92
N ARG A 312 12.84 30.35 38.24
CA ARG A 312 13.45 29.33 37.36
C ARG A 312 12.41 28.40 36.73
N SER A 313 11.14 28.52 37.11
CA SER A 313 10.01 27.80 36.52
C SER A 313 9.47 28.54 35.29
N LEU A 314 10.26 28.54 34.21
CA LEU A 314 9.67 28.57 32.87
C LEU A 314 9.45 27.12 32.46
N HIS A 315 8.18 26.71 32.50
CA HIS A 315 7.61 25.45 32.01
C HIS A 315 8.03 24.14 32.69
N PHE A 316 7.27 23.74 33.71
CA PHE A 316 6.86 22.35 33.87
C PHE A 316 5.46 22.26 34.51
N GLU A 317 4.42 22.41 33.69
CA GLU A 317 3.11 21.83 34.01
C GLU A 317 3.18 20.32 33.73
N GLY A 318 3.56 19.57 34.76
CA GLY A 318 3.42 18.12 34.79
C GLY A 318 1.98 17.71 35.06
N ALA A 319 1.07 18.04 34.15
CA ALA A 319 -0.18 17.29 33.99
C ALA A 319 -0.02 16.47 32.72
N VAL A 320 0.27 15.18 32.84
CA VAL A 320 0.23 14.25 31.71
C VAL A 320 -1.24 14.07 31.31
N PRO A 321 -1.73 14.62 30.19
CA PRO A 321 -3.08 14.38 29.74
C PRO A 321 -3.02 13.10 28.91
N GLN A 322 -3.31 11.96 29.55
CA GLN A 322 -3.49 10.65 28.90
C GLN A 322 -4.65 10.62 27.87
N HIS A 323 -5.25 11.74 27.47
CA HIS A 323 -6.48 11.75 26.67
C HIS A 323 -6.35 12.33 25.24
N ASN A 324 -5.18 12.77 24.78
CA ASN A 324 -5.11 13.48 23.48
C ASN A 324 -4.37 12.76 22.34
N LEU A 325 -3.81 11.58 22.56
CA LEU A 325 -3.17 10.80 21.49
C LEU A 325 -4.16 10.01 20.62
N MET A 326 -5.39 9.77 21.08
CA MET A 326 -6.37 8.97 20.32
C MET A 326 -7.32 9.80 19.43
N LYS A 327 -7.28 11.14 19.47
CA LYS A 327 -8.22 11.99 18.72
C LYS A 327 -7.70 12.62 17.43
N ARG A 328 -6.43 12.40 17.04
CA ARG A 328 -5.90 12.95 15.79
C ARG A 328 -6.10 12.06 14.56
N LEU A 329 -6.76 10.92 14.71
CA LEU A 329 -7.05 10.00 13.60
C LEU A 329 -8.52 9.95 13.17
N GLN A 330 -9.38 10.85 13.65
CA GLN A 330 -10.78 10.85 13.19
C GLN A 330 -11.33 12.27 12.93
N ALA A 331 -11.64 12.49 11.65
CA ALA A 331 -12.58 13.45 11.05
C ALA A 331 -12.08 14.84 10.59
N PRO A 332 -12.67 15.38 9.49
CA PRO A 332 -12.11 16.42 8.64
C PRO A 332 -12.64 17.83 9.01
N GLY A 333 -11.84 18.87 8.78
CA GLY A 333 -12.34 20.25 8.83
C GLY A 333 -11.32 21.30 9.25
N THR A 334 -10.74 21.95 8.24
CA THR A 334 -10.28 23.35 8.18
C THR A 334 -9.82 24.03 9.48
N VAL A 335 -8.49 24.09 9.68
CA VAL A 335 -7.86 25.22 10.35
C VAL A 335 -6.69 25.69 9.48
N SER A 336 -6.80 26.92 8.97
CA SER A 336 -5.87 27.54 8.03
C SER A 336 -4.50 27.77 8.69
N ALA A 337 -3.48 27.04 8.24
CA ALA A 337 -2.09 27.36 8.54
C ALA A 337 -1.62 28.51 7.63
N PRO A 338 -0.71 29.40 8.10
CA PRO A 338 -0.18 30.47 7.25
C PRO A 338 0.57 29.85 6.06
N THR A 339 -0.01 29.93 4.87
CA THR A 339 0.60 29.38 3.67
C THR A 339 1.67 30.35 3.17
N THR A 340 2.91 29.86 3.13
CA THR A 340 4.03 30.62 2.55
C THR A 340 4.10 30.30 1.06
N LYS A 341 3.89 31.30 0.21
CA LYS A 341 4.00 31.12 -1.24
C LYS A 341 5.46 31.30 -1.66
N VAL A 342 6.07 30.23 -2.16
CA VAL A 342 7.44 30.24 -2.69
C VAL A 342 7.37 30.17 -4.21
N THR A 343 7.94 31.17 -4.89
CA THR A 343 8.05 31.17 -6.36
C THR A 343 9.50 31.39 -6.78
N ARG A 344 9.91 30.77 -7.90
CA ARG A 344 11.26 30.89 -8.44
C ARG A 344 11.22 31.69 -9.75
N GLN A 345 11.97 32.78 -9.81
CA GLN A 345 12.23 33.50 -11.05
C GLN A 345 13.72 33.45 -11.35
N ARG A 346 14.08 32.73 -12.43
CA ARG A 346 15.47 32.43 -12.82
C ARG A 346 16.25 31.82 -11.65
N ASN A 347 17.37 32.42 -11.24
CA ASN A 347 18.22 31.92 -10.15
C ASN A 347 17.88 32.53 -8.77
N LYS A 348 16.69 33.10 -8.59
CA LYS A 348 16.25 33.66 -7.30
C LYS A 348 14.94 33.03 -6.83
N LEU A 349 14.89 32.72 -5.54
CA LEU A 349 13.68 32.30 -4.82
C LEU A 349 13.06 33.53 -4.15
N ILE A 350 11.75 33.71 -4.34
CA ILE A 350 10.97 34.77 -3.73
C ILE A 350 9.95 34.11 -2.79
N ILE A 351 9.98 34.53 -1.53
CA ILE A 351 9.12 33.99 -0.47
C ILE A 351 8.23 35.12 0.01
N GLN A 352 6.92 34.99 -0.22
CA GLN A 352 5.92 35.94 0.27
C GLN A 352 5.09 35.27 1.36
N GLN A 353 5.15 35.83 2.57
CA GLN A 353 4.27 35.48 3.67
C GLN A 353 3.04 36.38 3.62
N GLN A 354 1.86 35.79 3.45
CA GLN A 354 0.61 36.54 3.53
C GLN A 354 0.27 36.73 5.02
N LYS A 355 0.32 37.98 5.50
CA LYS A 355 -0.26 38.34 6.80
C LYS A 355 -1.78 38.41 6.64
N THR A 356 -2.49 37.48 7.27
CA THR A 356 -3.94 37.60 7.50
C THR A 356 -4.19 38.80 8.42
N LYS A 357 -5.15 39.64 8.03
CA LYS A 357 -5.60 40.80 8.82
C LYS A 357 -6.30 40.38 10.11
#